data_AF-A0A6N6JWT0-F1
#
_entry.id   AF-A0A6N6JWT0-F1
#
_cell.length_a   1.000
_cell.length_b   1.000
_cell.length_c   1.000
_cell.angle_alpha   90.00
_cell.angle_beta   90.00
_cell.angle_gamma   90.00
#
_symmetry.space_group_name_H-M   'P 1'
#
loop_
_entity.id
_entity.type
_entity.pdbx_description
1 polymer ?
#
loop_
_entity_poly.entity_id
_entity_poly.type
_entity_poly.pdbx_seq_one_letter_code
_entity_poly.pdbx_strand_id
1 'polypeptide(L)'
;LPAWLSISGTGLISGTPAAGDIGTTGTITVTVANGITPNATQNFSITVAASVAPAITSTAVTTATEGTAYTYTFTVTGNPTPTLSLTTGTLPAWLTFSGNTLSGTPPAGSAATYGPFTFTATNGVTPDATQTFSIVVSATSSGGGGGGDGGCSTDSTQQSRGAARRPGCLHVHSSVPVQAPWQVVERAASGHLFNPVGPK
;
A
#
# COMPACT_ATOMS: atom_id res chain seq x y z
N LEU A 1 -13.68 -34.29 -30.79
CA LEU A 1 -13.38 -32.95 -30.23
C LEU A 1 -13.82 -32.95 -28.77
N PRO A 2 -13.18 -32.17 -27.87
CA PRO A 2 -13.71 -31.95 -26.52
C PRO A 2 -15.18 -31.51 -26.59
N ALA A 3 -16.00 -31.90 -25.61
CA ALA A 3 -17.45 -31.65 -25.64
C ALA A 3 -17.82 -30.15 -25.70
N TRP A 4 -16.93 -29.29 -25.19
CA TRP A 4 -17.06 -27.85 -25.20
C TRP A 4 -16.59 -27.18 -26.50
N LEU A 5 -15.97 -27.92 -27.44
CA LEU A 5 -15.34 -27.38 -28.64
C LEU A 5 -16.08 -27.77 -29.93
N SER A 6 -16.39 -26.77 -30.76
CA SER A 6 -17.03 -26.91 -32.07
C SER A 6 -16.17 -26.33 -33.19
N ILE A 7 -16.33 -26.85 -34.41
CA ILE A 7 -15.68 -26.34 -35.62
C ILE A 7 -16.76 -26.14 -36.70
N SER A 8 -16.88 -24.93 -37.23
CA SER A 8 -17.82 -24.61 -38.31
C SER A 8 -17.29 -25.06 -39.68
N GLY A 9 -18.19 -25.14 -40.66
CA GLY A 9 -17.82 -25.38 -42.07
C GLY A 9 -16.96 -24.27 -42.70
N THR A 10 -16.84 -23.11 -42.05
CA THR A 10 -15.92 -22.02 -42.45
C THR A 10 -14.58 -22.06 -41.71
N GLY A 11 -14.36 -23.08 -40.87
CA GLY A 11 -13.13 -23.23 -40.08
C GLY A 11 -13.11 -22.42 -38.78
N LEU A 12 -14.23 -21.82 -38.36
CA LEU A 12 -14.32 -21.17 -37.05
C LEU A 12 -14.32 -22.23 -35.95
N ILE A 13 -13.33 -22.16 -35.07
CA ILE A 13 -13.24 -22.99 -33.86
C ILE A 13 -13.79 -22.17 -32.69
N SER A 14 -14.81 -22.67 -32.01
CA SER A 14 -15.45 -21.97 -30.89
C SER A 14 -15.87 -22.92 -29.77
N GLY A 15 -16.00 -22.40 -28.56
CA GLY A 15 -16.33 -23.21 -27.40
C GLY A 15 -16.15 -22.48 -26.07
N THR A 16 -16.81 -22.99 -25.03
CA THR A 16 -16.67 -22.49 -23.65
C THR A 16 -16.33 -23.67 -22.74
N PRO A 17 -15.06 -23.89 -22.39
CA PRO A 17 -14.68 -24.96 -21.47
C PRO A 17 -15.24 -24.70 -20.07
N ALA A 18 -15.61 -25.78 -19.37
CA ALA A 18 -16.04 -25.74 -17.98
C ALA A 18 -14.85 -26.00 -17.04
N ALA A 19 -15.05 -25.87 -15.72
CA ALA A 19 -14.02 -26.15 -14.72
C ALA A 19 -13.49 -27.60 -14.80
N GLY A 20 -14.30 -28.55 -15.26
CA GLY A 20 -13.87 -29.94 -15.47
C GLY A 20 -12.93 -30.15 -16.67
N ASP A 21 -12.78 -29.14 -17.53
CA ASP A 21 -11.98 -29.21 -18.75
C ASP A 21 -10.57 -28.61 -18.58
N ILE A 22 -10.21 -28.19 -17.37
CA ILE A 22 -8.87 -27.68 -17.06
C ILE A 22 -7.82 -28.74 -17.41
N GLY A 23 -6.78 -28.31 -18.13
CA GLY A 23 -5.73 -29.18 -18.62
C GLY A 23 -5.49 -29.02 -20.13
N THR A 24 -4.69 -29.91 -20.69
CA THR A 24 -4.41 -29.92 -22.14
C THR A 24 -5.29 -30.96 -22.81
N THR A 25 -5.97 -30.58 -23.89
CA THR A 25 -6.71 -31.53 -24.71
C THR A 25 -5.76 -32.54 -25.35
N GLY A 26 -6.27 -33.71 -25.74
CA GLY A 26 -5.58 -34.54 -26.72
C GLY A 26 -5.36 -33.80 -28.04
N THR A 27 -4.60 -34.41 -28.96
CA THR A 27 -4.39 -33.85 -30.31
C THR A 27 -5.71 -33.69 -31.04
N ILE A 28 -6.01 -32.47 -31.44
CA ILE A 28 -7.11 -32.09 -32.31
C ILE A 28 -6.57 -32.06 -33.74
N THR A 29 -7.21 -32.84 -34.60
CA THR A 29 -6.88 -32.93 -36.02
C THR A 29 -7.99 -32.31 -36.84
N VAL A 30 -7.64 -31.31 -37.65
CA VAL A 30 -8.52 -30.67 -38.63
C VAL A 30 -8.07 -31.06 -40.02
N THR A 31 -8.99 -31.61 -40.81
CA THR A 31 -8.72 -32.02 -42.19
C THR A 31 -9.59 -31.20 -43.13
N VAL A 32 -8.96 -30.61 -44.15
CA VAL A 32 -9.61 -29.83 -45.20
C VAL A 32 -9.45 -30.58 -46.53
N ALA A 33 -10.56 -30.75 -47.24
CA ALA A 33 -10.62 -31.47 -48.50
C ALA A 33 -11.27 -30.60 -49.58
N ASN A 34 -10.70 -30.59 -50.79
CA ASN A 34 -11.27 -29.95 -51.98
C ASN A 34 -11.66 -30.96 -53.08
N GLY A 35 -11.73 -32.24 -52.72
CA GLY A 35 -12.01 -33.35 -53.66
C GLY A 35 -10.78 -33.88 -54.40
N ILE A 36 -9.60 -33.27 -54.24
CA ILE A 36 -8.34 -33.77 -54.79
C ILE A 36 -7.43 -34.23 -53.65
N THR A 37 -6.86 -35.43 -53.78
CA THR A 37 -5.94 -35.98 -52.77
C THR A 37 -4.49 -35.57 -53.04
N PRO A 38 -3.67 -35.41 -51.98
CA PRO A 38 -3.98 -35.60 -50.56
C PRO A 38 -4.70 -34.40 -49.92
N ASN A 39 -5.54 -34.68 -48.92
CA ASN A 39 -6.17 -33.65 -48.10
C ASN A 39 -5.13 -32.92 -47.24
N ALA A 40 -5.37 -31.65 -46.93
CA ALA A 40 -4.56 -30.91 -45.99
C ALA A 40 -5.00 -31.21 -44.56
N THR A 41 -4.04 -31.44 -43.65
CA THR A 41 -4.32 -31.72 -42.23
C THR A 41 -3.50 -30.80 -41.34
N GLN A 42 -4.15 -30.25 -40.31
CA GLN A 42 -3.52 -29.48 -39.25
C GLN A 42 -3.81 -30.14 -37.91
N ASN A 43 -2.75 -30.37 -37.14
CA ASN A 43 -2.84 -30.86 -35.76
C ASN A 43 -2.54 -29.72 -34.78
N PHE A 44 -3.28 -29.65 -33.69
CA PHE A 44 -3.02 -28.74 -32.57
C PHE A 44 -3.59 -29.32 -31.27
N SER A 45 -3.29 -28.69 -30.14
CA SER A 45 -3.89 -28.98 -28.83
C SER A 45 -4.30 -27.67 -28.18
N ILE A 46 -5.29 -27.69 -27.30
CA ILE A 46 -5.72 -26.51 -26.54
C ILE A 46 -5.42 -26.75 -25.06
N THR A 47 -4.83 -25.75 -24.40
CA THR A 47 -4.66 -25.76 -22.93
C THR A 47 -5.70 -24.85 -22.31
N VAL A 48 -6.53 -25.40 -21.42
CA VAL A 48 -7.50 -24.66 -20.61
C VAL A 48 -6.88 -24.44 -19.24
N ALA A 49 -6.69 -23.18 -18.87
CA ALA A 49 -6.18 -22.79 -17.55
C ALA A 49 -7.33 -22.60 -16.55
N ALA A 50 -7.06 -22.86 -15.27
CA ALA A 50 -8.00 -22.59 -14.20
C ALA A 50 -8.20 -21.08 -14.01
N SER A 51 -9.44 -20.61 -13.97
CA SER A 51 -9.74 -19.24 -13.55
C SER A 51 -9.59 -19.10 -12.04
N VAL A 52 -8.83 -18.09 -11.59
CA VAL A 52 -8.53 -17.80 -10.19
C VAL A 52 -8.88 -16.34 -9.93
N ALA A 53 -9.75 -16.10 -8.95
CA ALA A 53 -10.11 -14.75 -8.52
C ALA A 53 -8.86 -13.92 -8.15
N PRO A 54 -8.89 -12.59 -8.36
CA PRO A 54 -7.77 -11.73 -8.03
C PRO A 54 -7.57 -11.68 -6.51
N ALA A 55 -6.33 -11.43 -6.08
CA ALA A 55 -5.98 -11.17 -4.68
C ALA A 55 -4.86 -10.13 -4.62
N ILE A 56 -4.96 -9.21 -3.65
CA ILE A 56 -3.89 -8.25 -3.32
C ILE A 56 -3.20 -8.77 -2.05
N THR A 57 -1.94 -9.14 -2.16
CA THR A 57 -1.17 -9.79 -1.07
C THR A 57 -0.14 -8.87 -0.42
N SER A 58 0.12 -7.70 -1.02
CA SER A 58 1.01 -6.69 -0.44
C SER A 58 0.34 -5.95 0.71
N THR A 59 1.13 -5.52 1.69
CA THR A 59 0.68 -4.61 2.75
C THR A 59 0.97 -3.17 2.36
N ALA A 60 -0.02 -2.29 2.47
CA ALA A 60 0.14 -0.88 2.13
C ALA A 60 1.16 -0.18 3.04
N VAL A 61 2.02 0.64 2.43
CA VAL A 61 2.90 1.56 3.17
C VAL A 61 2.08 2.81 3.51
N THR A 62 1.70 2.96 4.78
CA THR A 62 0.75 4.00 5.22
C THR A 62 1.42 5.23 5.80
N THR A 63 2.75 5.34 5.72
CA THR A 63 3.52 6.48 6.21
C THR A 63 4.45 7.02 5.13
N ALA A 64 4.63 8.33 5.14
CA ALA A 64 5.59 9.04 4.31
C ALA A 64 6.17 10.23 5.09
N THR A 65 7.30 10.76 4.64
CA THR A 65 7.95 11.92 5.23
C THR A 65 8.14 12.97 4.16
N GLU A 66 7.90 14.24 4.50
CA GLU A 66 8.19 15.36 3.60
C GLU A 66 9.63 15.30 3.07
N GLY A 67 9.80 15.66 1.81
CA GLY A 67 11.09 15.63 1.12
C GLY A 67 11.68 14.24 0.86
N THR A 68 11.03 13.17 1.31
CA THR A 68 11.52 11.79 1.14
C THR A 68 10.70 11.05 0.08
N ALA A 69 11.37 10.31 -0.80
CA ALA A 69 10.69 9.51 -1.81
C ALA A 69 9.83 8.42 -1.15
N TYR A 70 8.56 8.39 -1.50
CA TYR A 70 7.60 7.35 -1.18
C TYR A 70 7.47 6.40 -2.36
N THR A 71 7.51 5.10 -2.08
CA THR A 71 7.23 4.05 -3.06
C THR A 71 6.45 2.92 -2.41
N TYR A 72 5.43 2.44 -3.10
CA TYR A 72 4.68 1.25 -2.72
C TYR A 72 4.23 0.49 -3.96
N THR A 73 4.66 -0.77 -4.08
CA THR A 73 4.26 -1.64 -5.19
C THR A 73 3.26 -2.68 -4.70
N PHE A 74 2.10 -2.70 -5.34
CA PHE A 74 1.07 -3.71 -5.11
C PHE A 74 1.52 -5.06 -5.65
N THR A 75 1.36 -6.10 -4.84
CA THR A 75 1.49 -7.49 -5.29
C THR A 75 0.09 -8.03 -5.52
N VAL A 76 -0.21 -8.35 -6.79
CA VAL A 76 -1.54 -8.81 -7.22
C VAL A 76 -1.39 -10.16 -7.91
N THR A 77 -2.22 -11.12 -7.51
CA THR A 77 -2.25 -12.48 -8.08
C THR A 77 -3.64 -12.79 -8.62
N GLY A 78 -3.74 -13.67 -9.63
CA GLY A 78 -5.01 -14.12 -10.19
C GLY A 78 -4.80 -14.68 -11.61
N ASN A 79 -5.80 -15.41 -12.12
CA ASN A 79 -5.82 -15.87 -13.50
C ASN A 79 -7.23 -15.71 -14.10
N PRO A 80 -7.44 -14.99 -15.21
CA PRO A 80 -6.45 -14.24 -16.00
C PRO A 80 -5.67 -13.19 -15.19
N THR A 81 -4.56 -12.69 -15.73
CA THR A 81 -3.73 -11.67 -15.05
C THR A 81 -4.59 -10.46 -14.67
N PRO A 82 -4.69 -10.09 -13.38
CA PRO A 82 -5.56 -9.01 -12.95
C PRO A 82 -5.03 -7.63 -13.34
N THR A 83 -5.95 -6.71 -13.59
CA THR A 83 -5.68 -5.28 -13.72
C THR A 83 -6.01 -4.59 -12.41
N LEU A 84 -5.11 -3.72 -11.94
CA LEU A 84 -5.27 -2.93 -10.72
C LEU A 84 -5.64 -1.48 -11.08
N SER A 85 -6.65 -0.93 -10.42
CA SER A 85 -7.08 0.45 -10.62
C SER A 85 -7.43 1.14 -9.30
N LEU A 86 -7.30 2.46 -9.25
CA LEU A 86 -7.85 3.29 -8.18
C LEU A 86 -9.35 3.45 -8.41
N THR A 87 -10.17 2.92 -7.52
CA THR A 87 -11.64 2.96 -7.63
C THR A 87 -12.29 4.04 -6.79
N THR A 88 -11.69 4.40 -5.64
CA THR A 88 -12.18 5.52 -4.82
C THR A 88 -11.04 6.36 -4.26
N GLY A 89 -11.30 7.65 -4.08
CA GLY A 89 -10.33 8.63 -3.56
C GLY A 89 -9.60 9.36 -4.68
N THR A 90 -8.93 10.45 -4.33
CA THR A 90 -8.18 11.29 -5.27
C THR A 90 -6.74 11.37 -4.81
N LEU A 91 -5.80 10.91 -5.65
CA LEU A 91 -4.38 10.99 -5.30
C LEU A 91 -3.95 12.46 -5.18
N PRO A 92 -3.19 12.82 -4.14
CA PRO A 92 -2.61 14.15 -4.06
C PRO A 92 -1.61 14.37 -5.20
N ALA A 93 -1.38 15.63 -5.59
CA ALA A 93 -0.55 15.97 -6.75
C ALA A 93 0.89 15.42 -6.69
N TRP A 94 1.40 15.14 -5.49
CA TRP A 94 2.72 14.57 -5.29
C TRP A 94 2.78 13.05 -5.47
N LEU A 95 1.64 12.35 -5.54
CA LEU A 95 1.55 10.89 -5.59
C LEU A 95 0.98 10.43 -6.93
N THR A 96 1.73 9.59 -7.63
CA THR A 96 1.32 9.02 -8.92
C THR A 96 1.13 7.52 -8.80
N PHE A 97 0.08 6.99 -9.44
CA PHE A 97 -0.13 5.55 -9.62
C PHE A 97 0.16 5.15 -11.06
N SER A 98 1.11 4.25 -11.27
CA SER A 98 1.50 3.75 -12.59
C SER A 98 1.80 2.26 -12.55
N GLY A 99 1.19 1.49 -13.46
CA GLY A 99 1.21 0.03 -13.43
C GLY A 99 0.63 -0.51 -12.13
N ASN A 100 1.51 -0.97 -11.24
CA ASN A 100 1.17 -1.48 -9.91
C ASN A 100 1.93 -0.72 -8.81
N THR A 101 2.44 0.47 -9.09
CA THR A 101 3.29 1.21 -8.14
C THR A 101 2.72 2.60 -7.88
N LEU A 102 2.60 2.92 -6.60
CA LEU A 102 2.45 4.28 -6.10
C LEU A 102 3.84 4.86 -5.85
N SER A 103 4.13 6.02 -6.42
CA SER A 103 5.42 6.69 -6.26
C SER A 103 5.25 8.20 -6.21
N GLY A 104 6.06 8.87 -5.41
CA GLY A 104 5.98 10.32 -5.25
C GLY A 104 6.90 10.84 -4.16
N THR A 105 7.00 12.16 -4.03
CA THR A 105 7.73 12.81 -2.93
C THR A 105 6.83 13.90 -2.33
N PRO A 106 6.38 13.76 -1.07
CA PRO A 106 5.56 14.79 -0.43
C PRO A 106 6.36 16.09 -0.30
N PRO A 107 5.86 17.25 -0.79
CA PRO A 107 6.57 18.52 -0.68
C PRO A 107 6.55 19.04 0.77
N ALA A 108 7.41 20.01 1.10
CA ALA A 108 7.37 20.67 2.41
C ALA A 108 6.00 21.34 2.65
N GLY A 109 5.47 21.24 3.87
CA GLY A 109 4.14 21.75 4.23
C GLY A 109 2.96 20.87 3.77
N SER A 110 3.22 19.61 3.42
CA SER A 110 2.21 18.61 3.04
C SER A 110 1.87 17.61 4.17
N ALA A 111 2.39 17.84 5.38
CA ALA A 111 2.09 17.01 6.55
C ALA A 111 0.57 16.95 6.83
N ALA A 112 -0.03 15.82 6.48
CA ALA A 112 -1.45 15.56 6.59
C ALA A 112 -1.73 14.05 6.40
N THR A 113 -2.98 13.65 6.63
CA THR A 113 -3.47 12.33 6.24
C THR A 113 -4.15 12.44 4.88
N TYR A 114 -3.70 11.64 3.91
CA TYR A 114 -4.27 11.54 2.57
C TYR A 114 -5.03 10.23 2.41
N GLY A 115 -6.24 10.30 1.87
CA GLY A 115 -7.13 9.15 1.68
C GLY A 115 -8.47 9.30 2.41
N PRO A 116 -9.26 8.22 2.49
CA PRO A 116 -8.92 6.87 2.06
C PRO A 116 -8.83 6.71 0.55
N PHE A 117 -7.92 5.87 0.10
CA PHE A 117 -7.83 5.36 -1.27
C PHE A 117 -8.32 3.93 -1.29
N THR A 118 -9.10 3.54 -2.30
CA THR A 118 -9.43 2.15 -2.55
C THR A 118 -8.88 1.75 -3.90
N PHE A 119 -8.07 0.69 -3.90
CA PHE A 119 -7.60 0.04 -5.10
C PHE A 119 -8.33 -1.27 -5.28
N THR A 120 -8.76 -1.55 -6.51
CA THR A 120 -9.46 -2.79 -6.87
C THR A 120 -8.68 -3.51 -7.96
N ALA A 121 -8.39 -4.79 -7.70
CA ALA A 121 -7.86 -5.73 -8.68
C ALA A 121 -9.00 -6.56 -9.27
N THR A 122 -9.12 -6.56 -10.60
CA THR A 122 -10.18 -7.27 -11.33
C THR A 122 -9.57 -8.13 -12.45
N ASN A 123 -10.14 -9.30 -12.71
CA ASN A 123 -9.76 -10.16 -13.85
C ASN A 123 -10.94 -10.87 -14.52
N GLY A 124 -12.17 -10.42 -14.23
CA GLY A 124 -13.41 -11.04 -14.72
C GLY A 124 -13.85 -12.29 -13.92
N VAL A 125 -13.08 -12.70 -12.91
CA VAL A 125 -13.43 -13.79 -11.98
C VAL A 125 -13.76 -13.19 -10.62
N THR A 126 -14.95 -13.48 -10.09
CA THR A 126 -15.39 -12.95 -8.80
C THR A 126 -14.89 -13.82 -7.63
N PRO A 127 -14.68 -13.23 -6.43
CA PRO A 127 -14.81 -11.81 -6.10
C PRO A 127 -13.59 -10.98 -6.54
N ASP A 128 -13.81 -9.70 -6.84
CA ASP A 128 -12.71 -8.75 -7.02
C ASP A 128 -11.99 -8.50 -5.68
N ALA A 129 -10.68 -8.24 -5.73
CA ALA A 129 -9.90 -7.94 -4.54
C ALA A 129 -9.76 -6.44 -4.33
N THR A 130 -9.99 -5.98 -3.11
CA THR A 130 -9.89 -4.57 -2.75
C THR A 130 -8.87 -4.35 -1.64
N GLN A 131 -8.19 -3.21 -1.69
CA GLN A 131 -7.33 -2.74 -0.61
C GLN A 131 -7.60 -1.25 -0.39
N THR A 132 -8.00 -0.92 0.83
CA THR A 132 -8.31 0.45 1.24
C THR A 132 -7.34 0.91 2.32
N PHE A 133 -6.74 2.07 2.16
CA PHE A 133 -5.82 2.65 3.15
C PHE A 133 -5.69 4.17 3.00
N SER A 134 -5.08 4.80 4.00
CA SER A 134 -4.67 6.20 3.98
C SER A 134 -3.16 6.30 4.20
N ILE A 135 -2.55 7.39 3.73
CA ILE A 135 -1.13 7.69 3.93
C ILE A 135 -1.01 8.88 4.86
N VAL A 136 -0.28 8.72 5.96
CA VAL A 136 0.05 9.79 6.89
C VAL A 136 1.42 10.35 6.51
N VAL A 137 1.45 11.62 6.09
CA VAL A 137 2.68 12.36 5.83
C VAL A 137 3.11 13.08 7.10
N SER A 138 4.33 12.79 7.57
CA SER A 138 4.95 13.51 8.69
C SER A 138 5.87 14.60 8.17
N ALA A 139 5.88 15.75 8.85
CA ALA A 139 6.82 16.82 8.55
C ALA A 139 8.27 16.32 8.72
N THR A 140 9.17 16.77 7.85
CA THR A 140 10.60 16.61 8.13
C THR A 140 10.89 17.44 9.37
N SER A 141 11.53 16.86 10.39
CA SER A 141 12.04 17.64 11.51
C SER A 141 13.05 18.63 10.97
N SER A 142 12.58 19.87 10.73
CA SER A 142 13.44 21.02 10.53
C SER A 142 14.23 21.16 11.82
N GLY A 143 15.46 20.65 11.82
CA GLY A 143 16.38 20.87 12.92
C GLY A 143 16.50 22.38 13.09
N GLY A 144 15.92 22.90 14.17
CA GLY A 144 16.05 24.31 14.54
C GLY A 144 17.52 24.68 14.62
N GLY A 145 18.01 25.41 13.64
CA GLY A 145 19.38 25.86 13.51
C GLY A 145 19.41 27.15 12.73
N GLY A 146 19.00 28.24 13.37
CA GLY A 146 18.96 29.57 12.76
C GLY A 146 18.37 30.64 13.68
N GLY A 147 18.64 30.55 14.98
CA GLY A 147 18.61 31.73 15.84
C GLY A 147 19.71 32.68 15.34
N GLY A 148 19.32 33.66 14.53
CA GLY A 148 20.12 34.84 14.25
C GLY A 148 19.81 35.88 15.32
N ASP A 149 20.12 35.58 16.57
CA ASP A 149 20.16 36.56 17.63
C ASP A 149 21.27 37.55 17.30
N GLY A 150 20.84 38.78 16.98
CA GLY A 150 21.72 39.92 16.81
C GLY A 150 22.61 40.06 18.03
N GLY A 151 23.91 39.86 17.83
CA GLY A 151 24.91 40.12 18.84
C GLY A 151 24.90 41.59 19.23
N CYS A 152 24.32 41.90 20.39
CA CYS A 152 24.87 42.95 21.23
C CYS A 152 26.23 42.45 21.70
N SER A 153 27.27 42.94 21.03
CA SER A 153 28.66 42.87 21.46
C SER A 153 28.77 43.37 22.91
N THR A 154 29.06 42.48 23.85
CA THR A 154 29.72 42.88 25.08
C THR A 154 31.20 43.01 24.78
N ASP A 155 31.54 44.19 24.26
CA ASP A 155 32.89 44.74 24.28
C ASP A 155 33.55 44.37 25.62
N SER A 156 34.55 43.50 25.53
CA SER A 156 35.29 42.96 26.67
C SER A 156 36.46 43.86 27.06
N THR A 157 36.49 45.12 26.62
CA THR A 157 37.47 46.08 27.10
C THR A 157 36.86 46.98 28.17
N GLN A 158 37.44 46.86 29.38
CA GLN A 158 37.33 47.69 30.59
C GLN A 158 36.93 46.89 31.85
N GLN A 159 37.71 45.84 32.17
CA GLN A 159 37.96 45.50 33.57
C GLN A 159 39.05 46.45 34.12
N SER A 160 38.67 47.54 34.78
CA SER A 160 39.25 48.00 36.05
C SER A 160 38.69 49.38 36.41
N ARG A 161 38.53 49.62 37.72
CA ARG A 161 38.01 50.84 38.38
C ARG A 161 36.47 50.85 38.39
N GLY A 162 35.78 50.62 39.50
CA GLY A 162 36.01 51.11 40.85
C GLY A 162 34.85 52.05 41.20
N ALA A 163 33.99 51.60 42.13
CA ALA A 163 32.92 52.34 42.79
C ALA A 163 31.65 52.71 41.97
N ALA A 164 30.51 52.11 42.32
CA ALA A 164 29.24 52.83 42.52
C ALA A 164 28.18 51.92 43.15
N ARG A 165 27.28 52.55 43.90
CA ARG A 165 26.34 52.02 44.88
C ARG A 165 25.15 51.24 44.25
N ARG A 166 24.62 50.28 45.00
CA ARG A 166 23.24 49.71 44.91
C ARG A 166 22.17 50.84 44.93
N PRO A 167 20.89 50.69 44.48
CA PRO A 167 20.03 49.49 44.64
C PRO A 167 18.94 49.21 43.55
N GLY A 168 18.34 48.01 43.60
CA GLY A 168 16.94 47.78 43.24
C GLY A 168 16.64 47.06 41.92
N CYS A 169 16.22 45.79 42.00
CA CYS A 169 14.91 45.37 41.45
C CYS A 169 14.51 43.98 41.96
N LEU A 170 13.62 44.01 42.95
CA LEU A 170 12.47 43.14 43.22
C LEU A 170 12.48 41.69 42.70
N HIS A 171 12.62 40.75 43.64
CA HIS A 171 12.04 39.41 43.50
C HIS A 171 10.51 39.51 43.58
N VAL A 172 9.80 38.92 42.61
CA VAL A 172 8.42 38.48 42.81
C VAL A 172 8.41 36.96 42.75
N HIS A 173 8.21 36.35 43.91
CA HIS A 173 7.73 34.97 44.01
C HIS A 173 6.27 34.94 43.52
N SER A 174 5.92 33.98 42.67
CA SER A 174 4.53 33.58 42.49
C SER A 174 4.44 32.06 42.58
N SER A 175 3.57 31.61 43.47
CA SER A 175 3.46 30.25 44.00
C SER A 175 2.45 29.41 43.21
N VAL A 176 2.87 28.21 42.74
CA VAL A 176 2.31 26.83 42.90
C VAL A 176 0.76 26.66 42.76
N PRO A 177 0.20 25.67 41.99
CA PRO A 177 0.36 24.24 42.34
C PRO A 177 0.36 23.12 41.26
N VAL A 178 1.18 22.09 41.58
CA VAL A 178 0.94 20.62 41.62
C VAL A 178 0.02 19.97 40.59
N GLN A 179 0.55 19.00 39.82
CA GLN A 179 0.07 17.60 39.83
C GLN A 179 1.11 16.64 39.22
N ALA A 180 1.44 15.60 39.99
CA ALA A 180 2.32 14.49 39.65
C ALA A 180 1.51 13.31 39.04
N PRO A 181 2.09 12.09 38.93
CA PRO A 181 2.65 11.51 37.72
C PRO A 181 1.71 10.46 37.07
N TRP A 182 1.71 10.32 35.75
CA TRP A 182 1.08 9.16 35.11
C TRP A 182 2.11 8.06 34.88
N GLN A 183 1.94 7.01 35.67
CA GLN A 183 2.64 5.74 35.61
C GLN A 183 2.35 5.00 34.30
N VAL A 184 3.39 4.34 33.77
CA VAL A 184 3.31 3.35 32.71
C VAL A 184 2.47 2.17 33.20
N VAL A 185 1.36 1.89 32.50
CA VAL A 185 0.58 0.66 32.70
C VAL A 185 1.14 -0.39 31.75
N GLU A 186 2.09 -1.19 32.23
CA GLU A 186 2.42 -2.47 31.61
C GLU A 186 1.33 -3.48 31.98
N ARG A 187 0.51 -3.87 31.00
CA ARG A 187 -0.42 -4.99 31.14
C ARG A 187 0.35 -6.29 30.93
N ALA A 188 0.70 -6.94 32.04
CA ALA A 188 1.02 -8.36 32.07
C ALA A 188 -0.25 -9.18 31.80
N ALA A 189 -0.32 -9.84 30.65
CA ALA A 189 -1.32 -10.88 30.38
C ALA A 189 -0.78 -12.24 30.87
N SER A 190 -0.94 -12.54 32.16
CA SER A 190 -0.87 -13.91 32.68
C SER A 190 -2.27 -14.54 32.60
N GLY A 191 -2.52 -15.26 31.51
CA GLY A 191 -3.69 -16.14 31.40
C GLY A 191 -3.43 -17.45 32.12
N HIS A 192 -3.74 -17.50 33.42
CA HIS A 192 -3.86 -18.75 34.16
C HIS A 192 -5.15 -19.47 33.73
N LEU A 193 -4.98 -20.68 33.19
CA LEU A 193 -6.04 -21.64 32.93
C LEU A 193 -6.64 -22.10 34.26
N PHE A 194 -7.90 -21.72 34.54
CA PHE A 194 -8.73 -22.39 35.53
C PHE A 194 -9.81 -23.18 34.81
N ASN A 195 -9.70 -24.50 34.92
CA ASN A 195 -10.68 -25.49 34.48
C ASN A 195 -11.57 -25.84 35.68
N PRO A 196 -12.87 -25.51 35.71
CA PRO A 196 -13.77 -26.05 36.72
C PRO A 196 -14.23 -27.46 36.32
N VAL A 197 -13.69 -28.45 37.02
CA VAL A 197 -14.20 -29.81 37.05
C VAL A 197 -15.52 -29.80 37.85
N GLY A 198 -16.65 -30.07 37.19
CA GLY A 198 -17.92 -30.25 37.87
C GLY A 198 -17.97 -31.60 38.61
N PRO A 199 -18.55 -31.68 39.82
CA PRO A 199 -18.82 -32.95 40.46
C PRO A 199 -20.15 -33.57 39.99
N LYS A 200 -20.05 -34.86 39.63
CA LYS A 200 -21.00 -35.98 39.70
C LYS A 200 -22.51 -35.71 39.65
#